data_AF-A0A352N9E1-F1
#
_entry.id   AF-A0A352N9E1-F1
#
_cell.length_a   1.000
_cell.length_b   1.000
_cell.length_c   1.000
_cell.angle_alpha   90.00
_cell.angle_beta   90.00
_cell.angle_gamma   90.00
#
_symmetry.space_group_name_H-M   'P 1'
#
loop_
_entity.id
_entity.type
_entity.pdbx_description
1 polymer ?
#
loop_
_entity_poly.entity_id
_entity_poly.type
_entity_poly.pdbx_seq_one_letter_code
_entity_poly.pdbx_strand_id
1 'polypeptide(L)'
;MKRQQFDDILLKAVKESKSKLIIIGSQAFFAATQSDNIPGIVEMSDEVDIFPENISDIESIECSIGEKSEYFDRYGIYAHALEDIERHMLTEEWRDRLVTYKVKDGSHGSEYEVLCLSLRDVCINKLCFGRPKDYDFVSNVVSNGHISMEEIESLAGSVQSKYRNILRQNIEKAKEFILHHRAFGKAL
;
A
#
# COMPACT_ATOMS: atom_id res chain seq x y z
N MET A 1 8.79 7.51 -1.15
CA MET A 1 10.06 6.79 -0.98
C MET A 1 10.33 5.95 -2.21
N LYS A 2 11.60 5.66 -2.50
CA LYS A 2 12.02 4.73 -3.55
C LYS A 2 11.93 3.28 -3.10
N ARG A 3 11.98 2.32 -4.03
CA ARG A 3 11.97 0.87 -3.72
C ARG A 3 13.04 0.46 -2.70
N GLN A 4 14.26 0.99 -2.82
CA GLN A 4 15.34 0.71 -1.87
C GLN A 4 14.98 1.10 -0.43
N GLN A 5 14.34 2.28 -0.26
CA GLN A 5 13.90 2.76 1.05
C GLN A 5 12.76 1.91 1.62
N PHE A 6 11.87 1.42 0.76
CA PHE A 6 10.86 0.45 1.14
C PHE A 6 11.49 -0.85 1.65
N ASP A 7 12.46 -1.41 0.91
CA ASP A 7 13.20 -2.62 1.32
C ASP A 7 13.92 -2.40 2.65
N ASP A 8 14.52 -1.23 2.87
CA ASP A 8 15.21 -0.90 4.13
C ASP A 8 14.23 -0.85 5.32
N ILE A 9 13.03 -0.26 5.14
CA ILE A 9 11.97 -0.27 6.17
C ILE A 9 11.50 -1.69 6.45
N LEU A 10 11.23 -2.49 5.42
CA LEU A 10 10.78 -3.86 5.60
C LEU A 10 11.82 -4.71 6.35
N LEU A 11 13.09 -4.59 5.98
CA LEU A 11 14.17 -5.31 6.64
C LEU A 11 14.30 -4.94 8.13
N LYS A 12 14.08 -3.69 8.48
CA LYS A 12 14.06 -3.25 9.88
C LYS A 12 12.82 -3.76 10.61
N ALA A 13 11.64 -3.63 10.01
CA ALA A 13 10.40 -4.09 10.61
C ALA A 13 10.42 -5.60 10.91
N VAL A 14 10.92 -6.43 9.99
CA VAL A 14 11.04 -7.90 10.23
C VAL A 14 12.05 -8.24 11.33
N LYS A 15 13.02 -7.36 11.63
CA LYS A 15 13.97 -7.53 12.74
C LYS A 15 13.38 -7.11 14.08
N GLU A 16 12.44 -6.16 14.07
CA GLU A 16 11.72 -5.68 15.26
C GLU A 16 10.47 -6.52 15.59
N SER A 17 10.01 -7.34 14.66
CA SER A 17 8.80 -8.16 14.81
C SER A 17 9.13 -9.64 15.02
N LYS A 18 8.26 -10.33 15.77
CA LYS A 18 8.31 -11.78 15.97
C LYS A 18 7.21 -12.50 15.16
N SER A 19 6.44 -11.76 14.38
CA SER A 19 5.29 -12.26 13.62
C SER A 19 5.41 -11.91 12.14
N LYS A 20 4.48 -12.43 11.33
CA LYS A 20 4.42 -12.01 9.93
C LYS A 20 3.90 -10.59 9.86
N LEU A 21 4.43 -9.85 8.89
CA LEU A 21 4.04 -8.49 8.60
C LEU A 21 3.19 -8.46 7.33
N ILE A 22 2.10 -7.69 7.39
CA ILE A 22 1.21 -7.43 6.27
C ILE A 22 1.32 -5.95 5.92
N ILE A 23 1.82 -5.67 4.72
CA ILE A 23 1.97 -4.33 4.19
C ILE A 23 0.69 -3.89 3.52
N ILE A 24 0.23 -2.71 3.92
CA ILE A 24 -1.01 -2.08 3.49
C ILE A 24 -0.67 -0.78 2.79
N GLY A 25 -1.68 -0.15 2.19
CA GLY A 25 -1.54 1.18 1.61
C GLY A 25 -0.75 1.18 0.30
N SER A 26 -0.24 2.36 -0.06
CA SER A 26 0.38 2.61 -1.38
C SER A 26 1.64 1.78 -1.62
N GLN A 27 2.40 1.47 -0.56
CA GLN A 27 3.72 0.84 -0.71
C GLN A 27 3.65 -0.65 -1.06
N ALA A 28 2.49 -1.30 -0.84
CA ALA A 28 2.21 -2.63 -1.38
C ALA A 28 2.33 -2.69 -2.92
N PHE A 29 2.28 -1.54 -3.61
CA PHE A 29 2.57 -1.42 -5.05
C PHE A 29 3.90 -2.08 -5.45
N PHE A 30 4.95 -1.91 -4.64
CA PHE A 30 6.28 -2.44 -4.97
C PHE A 30 6.29 -3.96 -5.05
N ALA A 31 5.53 -4.63 -4.20
CA ALA A 31 5.35 -6.08 -4.23
C ALA A 31 4.42 -6.52 -5.35
N ALA A 32 3.30 -5.81 -5.54
CA ALA A 32 2.25 -6.23 -6.46
C ALA A 32 2.64 -6.11 -7.95
N THR A 33 3.56 -5.20 -8.31
CA THR A 33 3.86 -4.91 -9.72
C THR A 33 5.25 -5.32 -10.20
N GLN A 34 6.24 -5.40 -9.29
CA GLN A 34 7.66 -5.56 -9.64
C GLN A 34 8.13 -4.64 -10.80
N SER A 35 7.43 -3.54 -11.06
CA SER A 35 7.68 -2.68 -12.22
C SER A 35 8.87 -1.77 -11.97
N ASP A 36 9.60 -1.44 -13.03
CA ASP A 36 10.60 -0.36 -13.04
C ASP A 36 9.98 1.01 -13.36
N ASN A 37 8.78 1.04 -13.96
CA ASN A 37 8.04 2.27 -14.20
C ASN A 37 7.18 2.60 -12.97
N ILE A 38 7.77 3.22 -11.95
CA ILE A 38 7.06 3.56 -10.72
C ILE A 38 6.31 4.88 -10.90
N PRO A 39 4.97 4.93 -10.69
CA PRO A 39 4.23 6.20 -10.71
C PRO A 39 4.73 7.12 -9.61
N GLY A 40 4.97 8.40 -9.93
CA GLY A 40 5.53 9.37 -8.98
C GLY A 40 4.73 9.49 -7.68
N ILE A 41 3.40 9.29 -7.73
CA ILE A 41 2.54 9.30 -6.54
C ILE A 41 2.89 8.21 -5.51
N VAL A 42 3.44 7.06 -5.94
CA VAL A 42 3.94 6.00 -5.04
C VAL A 42 5.22 6.47 -4.36
N GLU A 43 6.07 7.18 -5.09
CA GLU A 43 7.33 7.71 -4.55
C GLU A 43 7.16 8.96 -3.68
N MET A 44 5.97 9.56 -3.63
CA MET A 44 5.67 10.68 -2.74
C MET A 44 5.37 10.26 -1.29
N SER A 45 5.10 8.98 -1.03
CA SER A 45 4.80 8.46 0.32
C SER A 45 6.07 8.38 1.18
N ASP A 46 6.08 8.97 2.36
CA ASP A 46 7.11 8.83 3.39
C ASP A 46 6.84 7.64 4.33
N GLU A 47 5.59 7.20 4.43
CA GLU A 47 5.17 6.08 5.29
C GLU A 47 5.03 4.73 4.56
N VAL A 48 5.27 3.64 5.31
CA VAL A 48 4.85 2.27 4.98
C VAL A 48 3.84 1.82 6.04
N ASP A 49 2.59 1.55 5.65
CA ASP A 49 1.59 0.99 6.56
C ASP A 49 1.87 -0.51 6.80
N ILE A 50 2.09 -0.91 8.05
CA ILE A 50 2.44 -2.28 8.43
C ILE A 50 1.45 -2.80 9.49
N PHE A 51 0.76 -3.88 9.19
CA PHE A 51 -0.01 -4.64 10.17
C PHE A 51 0.78 -5.87 10.62
N PRO A 52 1.30 -5.92 11.86
CA PRO A 52 1.87 -7.14 12.42
C PRO A 52 0.75 -8.11 12.83
N GLU A 53 0.89 -9.41 12.53
CA GLU A 53 -0.07 -10.41 12.99
C GLU A 53 -0.12 -10.53 14.52
N ASN A 54 0.97 -10.17 15.21
CA ASN A 54 1.01 -10.02 16.65
C ASN A 54 1.04 -8.54 17.04
N ILE A 55 -0.06 -8.04 17.62
CA ILE A 55 -0.21 -6.64 18.04
C ILE A 55 0.85 -6.17 19.06
N SER A 56 1.45 -7.09 19.82
CA SER A 56 2.53 -6.73 20.76
C SER A 56 3.84 -6.32 20.08
N ASP A 57 3.99 -6.54 18.77
CA ASP A 57 5.15 -6.07 17.99
C ASP A 57 5.05 -4.58 17.62
N ILE A 58 3.87 -3.96 17.73
CA ILE A 58 3.62 -2.57 17.33
C ILE A 58 4.55 -1.59 18.04
N GLU A 59 4.67 -1.70 19.36
CA GLU A 59 5.50 -0.79 20.14
C GLU A 59 6.97 -0.86 19.72
N SER A 60 7.50 -2.07 19.44
CA SER A 60 8.89 -2.24 18.98
C SER A 60 9.10 -1.57 17.62
N ILE A 61 8.16 -1.77 16.68
CA ILE A 61 8.21 -1.17 15.35
C ILE A 61 8.13 0.36 15.44
N GLU A 62 7.15 0.91 16.15
CA GLU A 62 6.95 2.35 16.28
C GLU A 62 8.12 3.04 17.00
N CYS A 63 8.66 2.44 18.06
CA CYS A 63 9.82 2.99 18.75
C CYS A 63 11.09 2.99 17.89
N SER A 64 11.31 1.94 17.09
CA SER A 64 12.53 1.76 16.30
C SER A 64 12.50 2.54 14.98
N ILE A 65 11.36 2.48 14.27
CA ILE A 65 11.22 2.98 12.89
C ILE A 65 9.89 3.70 12.62
N GLY A 66 9.15 4.09 13.67
CA GLY A 66 7.91 4.86 13.56
C GLY A 66 8.12 6.35 13.31
N GLU A 67 7.02 7.09 13.20
CA GLU A 67 7.00 8.53 12.90
C GLU A 67 7.79 9.38 13.91
N LYS A 68 7.91 8.92 15.16
CA LYS A 68 8.60 9.62 16.25
C LYS A 68 9.98 9.05 16.58
N SER A 69 10.50 8.17 15.73
CA SER A 69 11.79 7.52 15.94
C SER A 69 12.96 8.37 15.41
N GLU A 70 14.16 8.14 15.94
CA GLU A 70 15.39 8.71 15.37
C GLU A 70 15.62 8.28 13.91
N TYR A 71 14.99 7.18 13.48
CA TYR A 71 15.05 6.72 12.10
C TYR A 71 14.31 7.70 11.19
N PHE A 72 13.10 8.15 11.57
CA PHE A 72 12.37 9.16 10.81
C PHE A 72 13.12 10.49 10.77
N ASP A 73 13.62 10.96 11.91
CA ASP A 73 14.41 12.20 12.00
C ASP A 73 15.63 12.18 11.06
N ARG A 74 16.23 11.00 10.86
CA ARG A 74 17.42 10.83 10.03
C ARG A 74 17.12 10.63 8.54
N TYR A 75 16.09 9.87 8.20
CA TYR A 75 15.86 9.40 6.83
C TYR A 75 14.58 9.96 6.17
N GLY A 76 13.71 10.61 6.94
CA GLY A 76 12.45 11.20 6.46
C GLY A 76 11.44 10.18 5.96
N ILE A 77 11.57 8.91 6.35
CA ILE A 77 10.66 7.81 6.02
C ILE A 77 10.42 6.98 7.28
N TYR A 78 9.24 6.36 7.40
CA TYR A 78 8.87 5.61 8.60
C TYR A 78 7.91 4.44 8.30
N ALA A 79 7.82 3.50 9.23
CA ALA A 79 6.76 2.50 9.29
C ALA A 79 5.62 3.03 10.15
N HIS A 80 4.38 2.90 9.69
CA HIS A 80 3.19 3.14 10.50
C HIS A 80 2.59 1.79 10.90
N ALA A 81 2.77 1.41 12.17
CA ALA A 81 2.28 0.13 12.68
C ALA A 81 0.79 0.23 13.02
N LEU A 82 -0.01 -0.60 12.35
CA LEU A 82 -1.47 -0.57 12.44
C LEU A 82 -1.98 -1.49 13.56
N GLU A 83 -2.78 -0.93 14.46
CA GLU A 83 -3.38 -1.67 15.58
C GLU A 83 -4.59 -2.52 15.17
N ASP A 84 -5.35 -2.09 14.16
CA ASP A 84 -6.63 -2.67 13.80
C ASP A 84 -6.80 -2.75 12.28
N ILE A 85 -6.68 -3.97 11.75
CA ILE A 85 -6.82 -4.27 10.33
C ILE A 85 -8.25 -4.04 9.81
N GLU A 86 -9.25 -4.18 10.66
CA GLU A 86 -10.67 -4.09 10.26
C GLU A 86 -11.09 -2.64 9.93
N ARG A 87 -10.35 -1.65 10.46
CA ARG A 87 -10.56 -0.22 10.13
C ARG A 87 -10.13 0.14 8.71
N HIS A 88 -9.39 -0.74 8.04
CA HIS A 88 -8.85 -0.50 6.71
C HIS A 88 -9.82 -0.90 5.59
N MET A 89 -11.12 -1.07 5.86
CA MET A 89 -12.17 -1.22 4.83
C MET A 89 -11.80 -2.21 3.70
N LEU A 90 -11.15 -3.32 4.07
CA LEU A 90 -10.66 -4.31 3.11
C LEU A 90 -11.84 -5.13 2.56
N THR A 91 -11.69 -5.57 1.31
CA THR A 91 -12.57 -6.55 0.66
C THR A 91 -12.58 -7.88 1.41
N GLU A 92 -13.67 -8.63 1.34
CA GLU A 92 -13.73 -10.02 1.77
C GLU A 92 -12.62 -10.84 1.10
N GLU A 93 -12.09 -11.84 1.82
CA GLU A 93 -11.07 -12.77 1.33
C GLU A 93 -9.75 -12.10 0.86
N TRP A 94 -9.47 -10.85 1.28
CA TRP A 94 -8.23 -10.15 0.90
C TRP A 94 -6.96 -10.92 1.28
N ARG A 95 -7.03 -11.72 2.36
CA ARG A 95 -5.90 -12.55 2.81
C ARG A 95 -5.50 -13.60 1.79
N ASP A 96 -6.45 -14.11 1.01
CA ASP A 96 -6.19 -15.13 -0.02
C ASP A 96 -5.52 -14.52 -1.28
N ARG A 97 -5.53 -13.19 -1.38
CA ARG A 97 -4.94 -12.42 -2.48
C ARG A 97 -3.62 -11.74 -2.08
N LEU A 98 -3.07 -12.04 -0.90
CA LEU A 98 -1.81 -11.47 -0.48
C LEU A 98 -0.66 -11.88 -1.39
N VAL A 99 0.20 -10.91 -1.71
CA VAL A 99 1.40 -11.10 -2.51
C VAL A 99 2.58 -11.26 -1.57
N THR A 100 3.32 -12.37 -1.68
CA THR A 100 4.56 -12.55 -0.92
C THR A 100 5.66 -11.67 -1.52
N TYR A 101 6.35 -10.91 -0.67
CA TYR A 101 7.48 -10.08 -1.05
C TYR A 101 8.71 -10.47 -0.22
N LYS A 102 9.86 -10.58 -0.89
CA LYS A 102 11.12 -11.01 -0.29
C LYS A 102 12.05 -9.82 -0.14
N VAL A 103 12.58 -9.64 1.07
CA VAL A 103 13.60 -8.64 1.38
C VAL A 103 14.89 -9.34 1.81
N LYS A 104 16.03 -8.91 1.25
CA LYS A 104 17.33 -9.52 1.50
C LYS A 104 18.14 -8.68 2.47
N ASP A 105 18.74 -9.34 3.45
CA ASP A 105 19.81 -8.75 4.25
C ASP A 105 21.16 -8.97 3.56
N GLY A 106 21.67 -7.91 2.92
CA GLY A 106 22.97 -7.95 2.25
C GLY A 106 24.15 -8.25 3.17
N SER A 107 24.00 -8.11 4.50
CA SER A 107 25.08 -8.30 5.46
C SER A 107 25.29 -9.77 5.84
N HIS A 108 24.21 -10.56 5.83
CA HIS A 108 24.22 -11.94 6.32
C HIS A 108 23.72 -12.96 5.27
N GLY A 109 23.26 -12.49 4.11
CA GLY A 109 22.70 -13.34 3.06
C GLY A 109 21.33 -13.93 3.41
N SER A 110 20.75 -13.55 4.54
CA SER A 110 19.42 -13.95 4.96
C SER A 110 18.34 -13.28 4.09
N GLU A 111 17.25 -14.00 3.84
CA GLU A 111 16.07 -13.50 3.15
C GLU A 111 14.87 -13.62 4.07
N TYR A 112 14.07 -12.56 4.13
CA TYR A 112 12.85 -12.48 4.93
C TYR A 112 11.65 -12.29 4.01
N GLU A 113 10.50 -12.80 4.42
CA GLU A 113 9.25 -12.68 3.68
C GLU A 113 8.27 -11.78 4.44
N VAL A 114 7.63 -10.87 3.71
CA VAL A 114 6.46 -10.11 4.16
C VAL A 114 5.30 -10.37 3.18
N LEU A 115 4.08 -10.12 3.64
CA LEU A 115 2.89 -10.21 2.82
C LEU A 115 2.44 -8.80 2.46
N CYS A 116 2.00 -8.57 1.23
CA CYS A 116 1.51 -7.27 0.77
C CYS A 116 0.10 -7.41 0.20
N LEU A 117 -0.76 -6.42 0.41
CA LEU A 117 -2.04 -6.37 -0.30
C LEU A 117 -1.83 -6.41 -1.82
N SER A 118 -2.73 -7.10 -2.53
CA SER A 118 -2.74 -7.03 -3.99
C SER A 118 -3.05 -5.60 -4.45
N LEU A 119 -2.58 -5.22 -5.64
CA LEU A 119 -2.86 -3.88 -6.17
C LEU A 119 -4.36 -3.62 -6.33
N ARG A 120 -5.16 -4.67 -6.62
CA ARG A 120 -6.63 -4.57 -6.69
C ARG A 120 -7.22 -4.21 -5.33
N ASP A 121 -6.79 -4.89 -4.27
CA ASP A 121 -7.25 -4.63 -2.90
C ASP A 121 -6.80 -3.25 -2.40
N VAL A 122 -5.59 -2.80 -2.74
CA VAL A 122 -5.11 -1.43 -2.46
C VAL A 122 -5.99 -0.38 -3.14
N CYS A 123 -6.35 -0.58 -4.41
CA CYS A 123 -7.22 0.35 -5.13
C CYS A 123 -8.62 0.39 -4.53
N ILE A 124 -9.21 -0.76 -4.19
CA ILE A 124 -10.53 -0.80 -3.53
C ILE A 124 -10.48 -0.13 -2.16
N ASN A 125 -9.46 -0.43 -1.33
CA ASN A 125 -9.24 0.22 -0.04
C ASN A 125 -9.21 1.75 -0.17
N LYS A 126 -8.41 2.27 -1.11
CA LYS A 126 -8.32 3.71 -1.40
C LYS A 126 -9.66 4.29 -1.85
N LEU A 127 -10.38 3.62 -2.74
CA LEU A 127 -11.70 4.08 -3.20
C LEU A 127 -12.79 3.96 -2.13
N CYS A 128 -12.66 3.07 -1.14
CA CYS A 128 -13.55 3.07 0.02
C CYS A 128 -13.34 4.33 0.89
N PHE A 129 -12.09 4.78 1.07
CA PHE A 129 -11.78 6.03 1.78
C PHE A 129 -12.14 7.30 0.97
N GLY A 130 -11.81 7.33 -0.33
CA GLY A 130 -12.25 8.36 -1.26
C GLY A 130 -11.74 9.79 -0.97
N ARG A 131 -10.53 9.94 -0.42
CA ARG A 131 -9.89 11.26 -0.24
C ARG A 131 -9.28 11.71 -1.57
N PRO A 132 -9.00 13.01 -1.79
CA PRO A 132 -8.35 13.50 -3.01
C PRO A 132 -7.11 12.68 -3.43
N LYS A 133 -6.19 12.43 -2.47
CA LYS A 133 -4.99 11.61 -2.70
C LYS A 133 -5.26 10.16 -3.10
N ASP A 134 -6.41 9.61 -2.71
CA ASP A 134 -6.81 8.23 -3.05
C ASP A 134 -7.22 8.15 -4.54
N TYR A 135 -7.93 9.16 -5.05
CA TYR A 135 -8.25 9.26 -6.49
C TYR A 135 -6.99 9.51 -7.33
N ASP A 136 -6.08 10.37 -6.85
CA ASP A 136 -4.80 10.62 -7.53
C ASP A 136 -3.98 9.34 -7.64
N PHE A 137 -3.91 8.54 -6.56
CA PHE A 137 -3.22 7.26 -6.60
C PHE A 137 -3.84 6.31 -7.62
N VAL A 138 -5.15 6.05 -7.52
CA VAL A 138 -5.85 5.08 -8.38
C VAL A 138 -5.77 5.50 -9.84
N SER A 139 -5.98 6.79 -10.13
CA SER A 139 -5.90 7.30 -11.50
C SER A 139 -4.50 7.19 -12.10
N ASN A 140 -3.45 7.41 -11.31
CA ASN A 140 -2.06 7.26 -11.76
C ASN A 140 -1.72 5.78 -12.04
N VAL A 141 -2.02 4.85 -11.13
CA VAL A 141 -1.69 3.43 -11.35
C VAL A 141 -2.47 2.84 -12.54
N VAL A 142 -3.72 3.29 -12.76
CA VAL A 142 -4.51 2.89 -13.93
C VAL A 142 -4.00 3.52 -15.22
N SER A 143 -3.67 4.81 -15.20
CA SER A 143 -3.19 5.53 -16.40
C SER A 143 -1.81 5.06 -16.84
N ASN A 144 -0.97 4.59 -15.90
CA ASN A 144 0.33 3.97 -16.18
C ASN A 144 0.23 2.46 -16.51
N GLY A 145 -0.98 1.89 -16.55
CA GLY A 145 -1.21 0.52 -17.01
C GLY A 145 -0.83 -0.58 -16.02
N HIS A 146 -0.68 -0.27 -14.72
CA HIS A 146 -0.39 -1.29 -13.70
C HIS A 146 -1.62 -2.11 -13.31
N ILE A 147 -2.81 -1.59 -13.56
CA ILE A 147 -4.11 -2.22 -13.27
C ILE A 147 -5.19 -1.54 -14.12
N SER A 148 -6.25 -2.27 -14.50
CA SER A 148 -7.42 -1.70 -15.17
C SER A 148 -8.57 -1.38 -14.19
N MET A 149 -9.45 -0.46 -14.58
CA MET A 149 -10.69 -0.23 -13.82
C MET A 149 -11.59 -1.47 -13.75
N GLU A 150 -11.58 -2.30 -14.80
CA GLU A 150 -12.32 -3.56 -14.83
C GLU A 150 -11.85 -4.53 -13.74
N GLU A 151 -10.53 -4.67 -13.58
CA GLU A 151 -9.95 -5.50 -12.52
C GLU A 151 -10.30 -4.98 -11.12
N ILE A 152 -10.32 -3.66 -10.93
CA ILE A 152 -10.75 -3.05 -9.66
C ILE A 152 -12.23 -3.33 -9.41
N GLU A 153 -13.09 -3.03 -10.37
CA GLU A 153 -14.54 -3.21 -10.27
C GLU A 153 -14.95 -4.66 -10.03
N SER A 154 -14.17 -5.63 -10.52
CA SER A 154 -14.41 -7.06 -10.27
C SER A 154 -14.46 -7.41 -8.77
N LEU A 155 -13.73 -6.66 -7.92
CA LEU A 155 -13.73 -6.84 -6.47
C LEU A 155 -14.75 -5.96 -5.74
N ALA A 156 -15.42 -5.01 -6.39
CA ALA A 156 -16.32 -4.08 -5.71
C ALA A 156 -17.51 -4.77 -5.00
N GLY A 157 -17.93 -5.95 -5.47
CA GLY A 157 -18.96 -6.75 -4.81
C GLY A 157 -18.52 -7.37 -3.48
N SER A 158 -17.21 -7.56 -3.29
CA SER A 158 -16.62 -8.21 -2.12
C SER A 158 -16.39 -7.26 -0.94
N VAL A 159 -16.67 -5.96 -1.06
CA VAL A 159 -16.62 -5.07 0.12
C VAL A 159 -17.84 -5.27 1.01
N GLN A 160 -17.64 -5.04 2.31
CA GLN A 160 -18.72 -5.04 3.29
C GLN A 160 -19.88 -4.15 2.81
N SER A 161 -21.11 -4.62 2.99
CA SER A 161 -22.32 -4.00 2.42
C SER A 161 -22.45 -2.50 2.72
N LYS A 162 -22.05 -2.06 3.91
CA LYS A 162 -22.04 -0.64 4.32
C LYS A 162 -21.16 0.27 3.45
N TYR A 163 -20.14 -0.26 2.78
CA TYR A 163 -19.23 0.51 1.93
C TYR A 163 -19.58 0.48 0.45
N ARG A 164 -20.49 -0.41 0.00
CA ARG A 164 -20.77 -0.60 -1.44
C ARG A 164 -21.28 0.67 -2.13
N ASN A 165 -22.15 1.43 -1.48
CA ASN A 165 -22.72 2.66 -2.06
C ASN A 165 -21.66 3.75 -2.23
N ILE A 166 -20.82 3.97 -1.20
CA ILE A 166 -19.76 4.98 -1.27
C ILE A 166 -18.67 4.56 -2.26
N LEU A 167 -18.30 3.27 -2.28
CA LEU A 167 -17.35 2.73 -3.24
C LEU A 167 -17.85 2.93 -4.68
N ARG A 168 -19.11 2.64 -4.97
CA ARG A 168 -19.69 2.87 -6.31
C ARG A 168 -19.56 4.32 -6.75
N GLN A 169 -19.86 5.28 -5.86
CA GLN A 169 -19.71 6.70 -6.18
C GLN A 169 -18.24 7.07 -6.41
N ASN A 170 -17.33 6.50 -5.62
CA ASN A 170 -15.91 6.78 -5.71
C ASN A 170 -15.26 6.14 -6.95
N ILE A 171 -15.76 5.02 -7.44
CA ILE A 171 -15.37 4.42 -8.72
C ILE A 171 -15.71 5.36 -9.88
N GLU A 172 -16.92 5.94 -9.90
CA GLU A 172 -17.31 6.90 -10.95
C GLU A 172 -16.45 8.16 -10.91
N LYS A 173 -16.18 8.71 -9.72
CA LYS A 173 -15.23 9.83 -9.56
C LYS A 173 -13.82 9.47 -10.04
N ALA A 174 -13.33 8.27 -9.72
CA ALA A 174 -12.00 7.84 -10.17
C ALA A 174 -11.91 7.77 -11.71
N LYS A 175 -12.98 7.33 -12.38
CA LYS A 175 -13.07 7.35 -13.86
C LYS A 175 -12.96 8.77 -14.41
N GLU A 176 -13.62 9.75 -13.80
CA GLU A 176 -13.49 11.16 -14.19
C GLU A 176 -12.04 11.64 -14.04
N PHE A 177 -11.39 11.35 -12.92
CA PHE A 177 -9.99 11.68 -12.69
C PHE A 177 -9.06 11.04 -13.73
N ILE A 178 -9.29 9.78 -14.11
CA ILE A 178 -8.52 9.08 -15.15
C ILE A 178 -8.68 9.78 -16.51
N LEU A 179 -9.89 10.19 -16.87
CA LEU A 179 -10.14 10.91 -18.12
C LEU A 179 -9.40 12.26 -18.15
N HIS A 180 -9.45 13.01 -17.06
CA HIS A 180 -8.68 14.26 -16.91
C HIS A 180 -7.17 14.00 -16.98
N HIS A 181 -6.66 13.00 -16.26
CA HIS A 181 -5.24 12.68 -16.26
C HIS A 181 -4.73 12.29 -17.66
N ARG A 182 -5.52 11.55 -18.44
CA ARG A 182 -5.19 11.21 -19.84
C ARG A 182 -5.26 12.41 -20.79
N ALA A 183 -6.18 13.34 -20.55
CA ALA A 183 -6.35 14.54 -21.39
C ALA A 183 -5.20 15.54 -21.20
N PHE A 184 -4.71 15.70 -19.96
CA PHE A 184 -3.70 16.70 -19.62
C PHE A 184 -2.28 16.11 -19.44
N GLY A 185 -2.14 14.81 -19.17
CA GLY A 185 -0.86 14.13 -18.97
C GLY A 185 -0.05 13.82 -20.25
N LYS A 186 -0.60 14.09 -21.44
CA LYS A 186 0.15 14.06 -22.71
C LYS A 186 0.96 15.34 -22.97
N ALA A 187 0.92 16.31 -22.06
CA ALA A 187 1.60 17.59 -22.18
C ALA A 187 2.72 17.73 -21.13
N LEU A 188 3.66 16.78 -21.09
CA LEU A 188 4.96 16.90 -20.44
C LEU A 188 5.99 16.07 -21.20
#